data_AF-A0A960FB38-F1
#
_entry.id   AF-A0A960FB38-F1
#
_cell.length_a   1.000
_cell.length_b   1.000
_cell.length_c   1.000
_cell.angle_alpha   90.00
_cell.angle_beta   90.00
_cell.angle_gamma   90.00
#
_symmetry.space_group_name_H-M   'P 1'
#
loop_
_entity.id
_entity.type
_entity.pdbx_description
1 polymer ?
#
loop_
_entity_poly.entity_id
_entity_poly.type
_entity_poly.pdbx_seq_one_letter_code
_entity_poly.pdbx_strand_id
1 'polypeptide(L)' 'MEPGDRMLIWCDGGPSLGRAVHFPPPLEIAVDGGMYVLVDDGPPEQWHYVFVRESDLAR' A
#
# COMPACT_ATOMS: atom_id res chain seq x y z
N MET A 1 -8.64 -7.38 13.98
CA MET A 1 -7.78 -8.16 13.07
C MET A 1 -6.65 -8.74 13.87
N GLU A 2 -6.26 -9.95 13.52
CA GLU A 2 -5.19 -10.70 14.15
C GLU A 2 -3.98 -10.79 13.20
N PRO A 3 -2.74 -10.90 13.72
CA PRO A 3 -1.57 -11.13 12.89
C PRO A 3 -1.76 -12.34 11.97
N GLY A 4 -1.53 -12.14 10.67
CA GLY A 4 -1.74 -13.15 9.64
C GLY A 4 -3.10 -13.09 8.94
N ASP A 5 -4.07 -12.30 9.43
CA ASP A 5 -5.34 -12.11 8.75
C ASP A 5 -5.13 -11.54 7.34
N ARG A 6 -5.78 -12.15 6.34
CA ARG A 6 -5.75 -11.64 4.97
C ARG A 6 -6.71 -10.47 4.81
N MET A 7 -6.22 -9.42 4.18
CA MET A 7 -6.96 -8.17 3.92
C MET A 7 -6.72 -7.69 2.49
N LEU A 8 -7.70 -6.96 1.96
CA LEU A 8 -7.58 -6.23 0.70
C LEU A 8 -7.51 -4.74 1.03
N ILE A 9 -6.41 -4.08 0.66
CA ILE A 9 -6.21 -2.64 0.83
C ILE A 9 -6.26 -1.97 -0.54
N TRP A 10 -7.02 -0.88 -0.68
CA TRP A 10 -7.14 -0.14 -1.94
C TRP A 10 -5.86 0.62 -2.26
N CYS A 11 -5.61 0.83 -3.55
CA CYS A 11 -4.46 1.57 -4.04
C CYS A 11 -4.91 2.84 -4.75
N ASP A 12 -4.30 3.96 -4.37
CA ASP A 12 -4.43 5.23 -5.06
C ASP A 12 -3.26 5.42 -6.03
N GLY A 13 -3.60 5.36 -7.32
CA GLY A 13 -2.63 5.43 -8.42
C GLY A 13 -1.84 4.14 -8.65
N GLY A 14 -0.83 4.25 -9.51
CA GLY A 14 -0.01 3.10 -9.92
C GLY A 14 -0.79 2.06 -10.77
N PRO A 15 -0.20 0.87 -10.98
CA PRO A 15 -0.75 -0.13 -11.89
C PRO A 15 -1.85 -1.01 -11.30
N SER A 16 -2.06 -1.01 -9.99
CA SER A 16 -3.01 -1.88 -9.28
C SER A 16 -4.15 -1.08 -8.66
N LEU A 17 -5.37 -1.63 -8.70
CA LEU A 17 -6.52 -1.06 -7.99
C LEU A 17 -6.51 -1.37 -6.49
N GLY A 18 -5.87 -2.47 -6.08
CA GLY A 18 -5.75 -2.88 -4.68
C GLY A 18 -4.73 -4.00 -4.47
N ARG A 19 -4.37 -4.24 -3.22
CA ARG A 19 -3.37 -5.23 -2.78
C ARG A 19 -3.93 -6.16 -1.71
N ALA A 20 -3.83 -7.45 -1.97
CA ALA A 20 -4.08 -8.47 -0.95
C ALA A 20 -2.80 -8.66 -0.12
N VAL A 21 -2.88 -8.40 1.19
CA VAL A 21 -1.76 -8.50 2.15
C VAL A 21 -2.22 -9.19 3.44
N HIS A 22 -1.30 -9.48 4.34
CA HIS A 22 -1.62 -9.99 5.68
C HIS A 22 -1.42 -8.88 6.71
N PHE A 23 -2.19 -8.89 7.78
CA PHE A 23 -2.01 -7.98 8.91
C PHE A 23 -0.78 -8.38 9.76
N PRO A 24 0.04 -7.42 10.23
CA PRO A 24 0.06 -6.03 9.81
C PRO A 24 0.59 -5.91 8.36
N PRO A 25 -0.02 -5.05 7.53
CA PRO A 25 0.42 -4.84 6.15
C PRO A 25 1.84 -4.28 6.09
N PRO A 26 2.62 -4.59 5.04
CA PRO A 26 3.89 -3.92 4.80
C PRO A 26 3.72 -2.40 4.67
N LEU A 27 4.63 -1.62 5.24
CA LEU A 27 4.62 -0.16 5.05
C LEU A 27 4.92 0.21 3.59
N GLU A 28 5.79 -0.57 2.93
CA GLU A 28 6.28 -0.30 1.59
C GLU A 28 6.24 -1.57 0.74
N ILE A 29 5.78 -1.44 -0.51
CA ILE A 29 5.78 -2.51 -1.51
C ILE A 29 6.38 -1.98 -2.80
N ALA A 30 7.59 -2.42 -3.12
CA ALA A 30 8.23 -2.13 -4.39
C ALA A 30 7.49 -2.80 -5.55
N VAL A 31 7.34 -2.08 -6.65
CA VAL A 31 6.73 -2.55 -7.90
C VAL A 31 7.46 -1.93 -9.08
N ASP A 32 7.19 -2.41 -10.29
CA ASP A 32 7.80 -1.83 -11.48
C ASP A 32 7.46 -0.33 -11.60
N GLY A 33 8.49 0.51 -11.64
CA GLY A 33 8.40 1.96 -11.82
C GLY A 33 8.07 2.76 -10.55
N GLY A 34 8.01 2.14 -9.38
CA GLY A 34 7.80 2.87 -8.13
C GLY A 34 7.52 2.01 -6.91
N MET A 35 6.83 2.58 -5.94
CA MET A 35 6.55 1.95 -4.66
C MET A 35 5.16 2.33 -4.18
N TYR A 36 4.43 1.35 -3.65
CA TYR A 36 3.24 1.61 -2.86
C TYR A 36 3.64 1.85 -1.42
N VAL A 37 3.20 2.97 -0.84
CA VAL A 37 3.42 3.35 0.56
C VAL A 37 2.09 3.32 1.28
N LEU A 38 2.02 2.59 2.39
CA LEU A 38 0.82 2.49 3.20
C LEU A 38 0.57 3.82 3.92
N VAL A 39 -0.64 4.34 3.77
CA VAL A 39 -1.20 5.40 4.60
C VAL A 39 -2.08 4.71 5.64
N ASP A 40 -1.59 4.64 6.88
CA ASP A 40 -2.22 3.92 7.99
C ASP A 40 -2.90 4.85 9.03
N ASP A 41 -3.16 6.09 8.63
CA ASP A 41 -3.89 7.06 9.44
C ASP A 41 -5.33 6.58 9.69
N GLY A 42 -5.66 6.35 10.96
CA GLY A 42 -7.00 5.96 11.40
C GLY A 42 -7.22 4.45 11.50
N PRO A 43 -8.48 3.99 11.55
CA PRO A 43 -8.79 2.57 11.68
C PRO A 43 -8.52 1.83 10.36
N PRO A 44 -8.28 0.50 10.39
CA PRO A 44 -7.76 -0.22 9.24
C PRO A 44 -8.63 -0.23 7.98
N GLU A 45 -9.95 -0.04 8.11
CA GLU A 45 -10.86 0.14 6.98
C GLU A 45 -10.62 1.44 6.18
N GLN A 46 -9.84 2.38 6.72
CA GLN A 46 -9.44 3.63 6.06
C GLN A 46 -8.03 3.54 5.46
N TRP A 47 -7.28 2.48 5.77
CA TRP A 47 -5.93 2.29 5.24
C TRP A 47 -5.98 2.11 3.72
N HIS A 48 -5.01 2.72 3.04
CA HIS A 48 -4.84 2.63 1.60
C HIS A 48 -3.36 2.75 1.25
N TYR A 49 -2.96 2.21 0.10
CA TYR A 49 -1.62 2.42 -0.43
C TYR A 49 -1.63 3.57 -1.43
N VAL A 50 -0.69 4.50 -1.30
CA VAL A 50 -0.45 5.54 -2.31
C VAL A 50 0.75 5.13 -3.16
N PHE A 51 0.62 5.23 -4.48
CA PHE A 51 1.73 4.97 -5.40
C PHE A 51 2.65 6.20 -5.52
N VAL A 52 3.93 6.00 -5.25
CA VAL A 52 5.00 6.97 -5.48
C VAL A 52 5.84 6.49 -6.66
N ARG A 53 5.97 7.31 -7.71
CA ARG A 53 6.83 6.96 -8.86
C ARG A 53 8.29 7.11 -8.45
N GLU A 54 9.14 6.23 -8.97
CA GLU A 54 10.58 6.35 -8.76
C GLU A 54 11.13 7.69 -9.29
N SER A 55 10.55 8.20 -10.38
CA SER A 55 10.88 9.52 -10.94
C SER A 55 10.63 10.68 -9.99
N ASP A 56 9.72 10.51 -9.02
CA ASP A 56 9.33 11.57 -8.09
C ASP A 56 10.28 11.64 -6.90
N LEU A 57 11.07 10.58 -6.65
CA LEU A 57 12.08 10.50 -5.59
C LEU A 57 13.46 10.99 -6.03
N ALA A 58 13.73 11.05 -7.33
CA ALA A 58 15.01 11.46 -7.89
C ALA A 58 15.18 12.99 -8.04
N ARG A 59 14.26 13.78 -7.47
CA ARG A 59 14.20 15.25 -7.58
C ARG A 59 14.55 15.93 -6.26
#